data_AF-A8FIT2-F1
#
_entry.id   AF-A8FIT2-F1
#
_cell.length_a   1.000
_cell.length_b   1.000
_cell.length_c   1.000
_cell.angle_alpha   90.00
_cell.angle_beta   90.00
_cell.angle_gamma   90.00
#
_symmetry.space_group_name_H-M   'P 1'
#
loop_
_entity.id
_entity.type
_entity.pdbx_description
1 polymer ?
#
loop_
_entity_poly.entity_id
_entity_poly.type
_entity_poly.pdbx_seq_one_letter_code
_entity_poly.pdbx_strand_id
1 'polypeptide(L)' 'MFFTYLLAFIGICIGSMIVATGFDDSPFHTRVLFKFLGISILVLSITFVKVRRKRLRGKKTK' A
#
# COMPACT_ATOMS: atom_id res chain seq x y z
N MET A 1 12.61 -9.11 -2.91
CA MET A 1 11.52 -10.09 -3.03
C MET A 1 10.71 -10.15 -1.73
N PHE A 2 11.32 -10.28 -0.56
CA PHE A 2 10.58 -10.26 0.72
C PHE A 2 9.65 -9.06 0.92
N PHE A 3 10.15 -7.82 0.73
CA PHE A 3 9.34 -6.61 0.89
C PHE A 3 8.16 -6.49 -0.08
N THR A 4 8.26 -7.03 -1.30
CA THR A 4 7.15 -7.01 -2.26
C THR A 4 6.02 -7.96 -1.84
N TYR A 5 6.37 -9.12 -1.27
CA TYR A 5 5.37 -10.06 -0.74
C TYR A 5 4.72 -9.52 0.53
N LEU A 6 5.48 -8.89 1.42
CA LEU A 6 4.94 -8.28 2.63
C LEU A 6 3.96 -7.13 2.30
N LEU A 7 4.30 -6.30 1.32
CA LEU A 7 3.42 -5.22 0.86
C LEU A 7 2.13 -5.77 0.21
N ALA A 8 2.26 -6.83 -0.60
CA ALA A 8 1.10 -7.50 -1.19
C ALA A 8 0.20 -8.12 -0.11
N PHE A 9 0.77 -8.75 0.91
CA PHE A 9 0.04 -9.33 2.03
C PHE A 9 -0.74 -8.26 2.81
N ILE A 10 -0.11 -7.13 3.13
CA ILE A 10 -0.77 -6.00 3.78
C ILE A 10 -1.92 -5.46 2.92
N GLY A 11 -1.71 -5.33 1.60
CA GLY A 11 -2.77 -4.91 0.68
C GLY A 11 -3.97 -5.86 0.64
N ILE A 12 -3.73 -7.17 0.61
CA ILE A 12 -4.77 -8.20 0.62
C ILE A 12 -5.53 -8.18 1.95
N CYS A 13 -4.84 -8.16 3.09
CA CYS A 13 -5.49 -8.11 4.41
C CYS A 13 -6.39 -6.90 4.55
N ILE A 14 -5.94 -5.72 4.12
CA ILE A 14 -6.76 -4.52 4.21
C ILE A 14 -7.94 -4.59 3.24
N GLY A 15 -7.73 -5.03 1.99
CA GLY A 15 -8.80 -5.22 1.01
C GLY A 15 -9.89 -6.18 1.52
N SER A 16 -9.48 -7.30 2.12
CA SER A 16 -10.38 -8.28 2.73
C SER A 16 -11.12 -7.72 3.94
N MET A 17 -10.44 -6.98 4.83
CA MET A 17 -11.10 -6.31 5.97
C MET A 17 -12.17 -5.36 5.46
N ILE A 18 -11.89 -4.60 4.41
CA ILE A 18 -12.83 -3.63 3.88
C ILE A 18 -14.05 -4.31 3.23
N VAL A 19 -13.84 -5.39 2.48
CA VAL A 19 -14.95 -6.18 1.89
C VAL A 19 -15.79 -6.86 2.98
N ALA A 20 -15.16 -7.34 4.04
CA ALA A 20 -15.83 -8.02 5.15
C ALA A 20 -16.56 -7.06 6.10
N THR A 21 -16.10 -5.81 6.20
CA THR A 21 -16.80 -4.76 6.95
C THR A 21 -17.94 -4.25 6.07
N GLY A 22 -19.05 -4.99 6.06
CA GLY A 22 -20.33 -4.53 5.50
C GLY A 22 -20.60 -3.11 5.99
N PHE A 23 -20.98 -2.22 5.07
CA PHE A 23 -21.11 -0.78 5.27
C PHE A 23 -22.33 -0.41 6.14
N ASP A 24 -22.52 -1.10 7.26
CA ASP A 24 -23.73 -0.97 8.07
C ASP A 24 -23.69 0.24 9.01
N ASP A 25 -22.51 0.76 9.39
CA ASP A 25 -22.45 1.76 10.47
C ASP A 25 -22.10 3.21 10.07
N SER A 26 -21.51 3.49 8.89
CA SER A 26 -21.38 4.88 8.40
C SER A 26 -20.73 5.01 7.01
N PRO A 27 -21.44 5.53 6.00
CA PRO A 27 -20.92 5.67 4.63
C PRO A 27 -19.84 6.77 4.48
N PHE A 28 -19.72 7.68 5.46
CA PHE A 28 -18.73 8.76 5.43
C PHE A 28 -17.35 8.29 5.88
N HIS A 29 -17.27 7.54 6.99
CA HIS A 29 -15.99 7.09 7.54
C HIS A 29 -15.31 6.07 6.64
N THR A 30 -16.05 5.10 6.13
CA THR A 30 -15.55 4.09 5.20
C THR A 30 -15.02 4.71 3.90
N ARG A 31 -15.70 5.71 3.35
CA ARG A 31 -15.29 6.42 2.13
C ARG A 31 -14.04 7.27 2.34
N VAL A 32 -13.90 7.88 3.52
CA VAL A 32 -12.67 8.59 3.93
C VAL A 32 -11.52 7.60 4.12
N LEU A 33 -11.76 6.48 4.82
CA LEU A 33 -10.76 5.43 5.04
C LEU A 33 -10.22 4.90 3.71
N PHE A 34 -11.11 4.58 2.76
CA PHE A 34 -10.74 4.12 1.42
C PHE A 34 -9.88 5.13 0.66
N LYS A 35 -10.21 6.43 0.74
CA LYS A 35 -9.41 7.48 0.07
C LYS A 35 -8.02 7.57 0.69
N PHE A 36 -7.91 7.56 2.01
CA PHE A 36 -6.61 7.54 2.69
C PHE A 36 -5.82 6.27 2.38
N LEU A 37 -6.50 5.13 2.29
CA LEU A 37 -5.85 3.87 1.99
C LEU A 37 -5.29 3.83 0.56
N GLY A 38 -6.08 4.27 -0.41
CA GLY A 38 -5.66 4.37 -1.82
C GLY A 38 -4.46 5.32 -1.97
N ILE A 39 -4.48 6.47 -1.29
CA ILE A 39 -3.36 7.42 -1.29
C ILE A 39 -2.13 6.79 -0.63
N SER A 40 -2.30 6.11 0.51
CA SER A 40 -1.20 5.44 1.22
C SER A 40 -0.53 4.38 0.34
N ILE A 41 -1.32 3.54 -0.35
CA ILE A 41 -0.80 2.52 -1.28
C ILE A 41 -0.04 3.16 -2.45
N LEU A 42 -0.56 4.24 -3.03
CA LEU A 42 0.12 5.00 -4.08
C LEU A 42 1.46 5.55 -3.60
N VAL A 43 1.47 6.19 -2.44
CA VAL A 43 2.69 6.75 -1.82
C VAL A 43 3.70 5.64 -1.51
N LEU A 44 3.26 4.52 -0.96
CA LEU A 44 4.10 3.35 -0.69
C LEU A 44 4.68 2.76 -1.97
N SER A 45 3.88 2.64 -3.03
CA SER A 45 4.32 2.13 -4.33
C SER A 45 5.40 3.03 -4.96
N ILE A 46 5.16 4.35 -4.99
CA ILE A 46 6.14 5.32 -5.51
C ILE A 46 7.42 5.30 -4.66
N THR A 47 7.28 5.30 -3.33
CA THR A 47 8.42 5.27 -2.40
C THR A 47 9.23 3.99 -2.56
N PHE A 48 8.57 2.84 -2.72
CA PHE A 48 9.21 1.56 -2.94
C PHE A 48 10.03 1.55 -4.24
N VAL A 49 9.44 2.03 -5.35
CA VAL A 49 10.15 2.16 -6.63
C VAL A 49 11.33 3.12 -6.52
N LYS A 50 11.17 4.24 -5.80
CA LYS A 50 12.23 5.24 -5.59
C LYS A 50 13.38 4.66 -4.76
N VAL A 51 13.09 3.93 -3.69
CA VAL A 51 14.09 3.22 -2.87
C VAL A 51 14.81 2.14 -3.69
N ARG A 52 14.08 1.36 -4.48
CA ARG A 52 14.67 0.33 -5.36
C ARG A 52 15.58 0.94 -6.42
N ARG A 53 15.17 2.05 -7.06
CA ARG A 53 16.01 2.79 -8.02
C ARG A 53 17.28 3.34 -7.37
N LYS A 54 17.18 3.92 -6.16
CA LYS A 54 18.36 4.40 -5.42
C LYS A 54 19.34 3.26 -5.09
N ARG A 55 18.86 2.11 -4.62
CA ARG A 55 19.70 0.93 -4.36
C ARG A 55 20.41 0.41 -5.61
N LEU A 56 19.75 0.43 -6.76
CA LEU A 56 20.35 0.01 -8.04
C LEU A 56 21.38 1.02 -8.56
N ARG A 57 21.15 2.32 -8.36
CA ARG A 57 22.12 3.37 -8.74
C ARG A 57 23.38 3.35 -7.90
N GLY A 58 23.25 3.09 -6.59
CA GLY A 58 24.41 2.91 -5.70
C GLY A 58 25.26 1.67 -5.99
N LYS A 59 24.72 0.66 -6.70
CA LYS A 59 25.49 -0.51 -7.15
C LYS A 59 26.31 -0.27 -8.43
N LYS A 60 26.03 0.79 -9.20
CA LYS A 60 26.81 1.14 -10.41
C LYS A 60 28.01 2.06 -10.11
N THR A 61 28.10 2.58 -8.90
CA THR A 61 29.27 3.35 -8.42
C THR A 61 30.06 2.47 -7.47
N LYS A 62 30.60 1.38 -7.98
CA LYS A 62 31.69 0.63 -7.35
C LYS A 62 32.48 -0.07 -8.44
#